data_AF-G6E7L9-F1
#
_entry.id   AF-G6E7L9-F1
#
_cell.length_a   1.000
_cell.length_b   1.000
_cell.length_c   1.000
_cell.angle_alpha   90.00
_cell.angle_beta   90.00
_cell.angle_gamma   90.00
#
_symmetry.space_group_name_H-M   'P 1'
#
loop_
_entity.id
_entity.type
_entity.pdbx_description
1 polymer ?
#
loop_
_entity_poly.entity_id
_entity_poly.type
_entity_poly.pdbx_seq_one_letter_code
_entity_poly.pdbx_strand_id
1 'polypeptide(L)'
;MNPIPISWCLGGAAAAALVGAWGGWTVRDWKRDSEVLAGIEKATELVNEQLATIDAAAQAYEQEREDARVQTNVRESTIREIYRDRPVPADCAVGDDVRGVLNDAVRSANARAAGEPAPGVSATAGGAGSADRP
;
A
#
# COMPACT_ATOMS: atom_id res chain seq x y z
N MET A 1 6.88 83.30 -0.06
CA MET A 1 7.02 81.85 0.17
C MET A 1 6.74 81.59 1.64
N ASN A 2 5.66 80.88 1.97
CA ASN A 2 5.33 80.59 3.37
C ASN A 2 6.23 79.46 3.88
N PRO A 3 6.92 79.62 5.03
CA PRO A 3 7.76 78.58 5.59
C PRO A 3 6.90 77.40 6.06
N ILE A 4 7.28 76.19 5.68
CA ILE A 4 6.63 74.95 6.14
C ILE A 4 6.88 74.84 7.64
N PRO A 5 5.84 74.67 8.47
CA PRO A 5 6.02 74.58 9.92
C PRO A 5 6.80 73.32 10.27
N ILE A 6 7.76 73.43 11.20
CA ILE A 6 8.61 72.31 11.65
C ILE A 6 7.77 71.12 12.15
N SER A 7 6.57 71.37 12.69
CA SER A 7 5.62 70.33 13.10
C SER A 7 5.17 69.41 11.97
N TRP A 8 5.05 69.93 10.74
CA TRP A 8 4.75 69.11 9.56
C TRP A 8 5.93 68.22 9.16
N CYS A 9 7.15 68.73 9.23
CA CYS A 9 8.35 67.93 8.96
C CYS A 9 8.50 66.80 9.98
N LEU A 10 8.30 67.09 11.27
CA LEU A 10 8.35 66.08 12.33
C LEU A 10 7.21 65.06 12.21
N GLY A 11 5.99 65.51 11.89
CA GLY A 11 4.85 64.62 11.65
C GLY A 11 5.08 63.70 10.45
N GLY A 12 5.62 64.23 9.36
CA GLY A 12 5.96 63.45 8.17
C GLY A 12 7.07 62.42 8.43
N ALA A 13 8.11 62.80 9.19
CA ALA A 13 9.18 61.89 9.58
C ALA A 13 8.67 60.76 10.49
N ALA A 14 7.79 61.07 11.44
CA ALA A 14 7.18 60.07 12.31
C ALA A 14 6.29 59.10 11.53
N ALA A 15 5.47 59.59 10.59
CA ALA A 15 4.65 58.74 9.73
C ALA A 15 5.49 57.80 8.86
N ALA A 16 6.57 58.32 8.25
CA ALA A 16 7.49 57.51 7.45
C ALA A 16 8.18 56.42 8.29
N ALA A 17 8.59 56.74 9.52
CA ALA A 17 9.18 55.77 10.43
C ALA A 17 8.20 54.65 10.81
N LEU A 18 6.93 54.98 11.06
CA LEU A 18 5.90 53.99 11.38
C LEU A 18 5.63 53.05 10.20
N VAL A 19 5.49 53.59 8.98
CA VAL A 19 5.30 52.77 7.77
C VAL A 19 6.51 51.88 7.51
N GLY A 20 7.73 52.40 7.67
CA GLY A 20 8.96 51.63 7.52
C GLY A 20 9.10 50.52 8.55
N ALA A 21 8.76 50.79 9.82
CA ALA A 21 8.79 49.79 10.88
C ALA A 21 7.76 48.68 10.64
N TRP A 22 6.54 49.04 10.21
CA TRP A 22 5.48 48.08 9.93
C TRP A 22 5.80 47.21 8.71
N GLY A 23 6.23 47.82 7.61
CA GLY A 23 6.67 47.10 6.42
C GLY A 23 7.92 46.24 6.66
N GLY A 24 8.85 46.70 7.49
CA GLY A 24 10.01 45.91 7.90
C GLY A 24 9.63 44.67 8.72
N TRP A 25 8.61 44.78 9.59
CA TRP A 25 8.11 43.66 10.38
C TRP A 25 7.46 42.58 9.50
N THR A 26 6.59 42.96 8.56
CA THR A 26 5.90 41.99 7.70
C THR A 26 6.85 41.22 6.79
N VAL A 27 7.85 41.89 6.21
CA VAL A 27 8.86 41.23 5.38
C VAL A 27 9.68 40.23 6.20
N ARG A 28 10.00 40.59 7.45
CA ARG A 28 10.71 39.68 8.38
C ARG A 28 9.85 38.47 8.74
N ASP A 29 8.55 38.66 8.92
CA ASP A 29 7.58 37.60 9.21
C ASP A 29 7.48 36.61 8.05
N TRP A 30 7.30 37.10 6.81
CA TRP A 30 7.30 36.24 5.62
C TRP A 30 8.58 35.45 5.44
N LYS A 31 9.74 36.04 5.76
CA LYS A 31 11.01 35.33 5.72
C LYS A 31 11.04 34.19 6.75
N ARG A 32 10.59 34.45 7.98
CA ARG A 32 10.51 33.45 9.05
C ARG A 32 9.56 32.31 8.67
N ASP A 33 8.40 32.63 8.12
CA ASP A 33 7.42 31.65 7.70
C ASP A 33 7.95 30.77 6.55
N SER A 34 8.67 31.37 5.59
CA SER A 34 9.34 30.64 4.51
C SER A 34 10.41 29.66 5.02
N GLU A 35 11.20 30.06 6.03
CA GLU A 35 12.21 29.19 6.64
C GLU A 35 11.57 28.01 7.40
N VAL A 36 10.45 28.26 8.09
CA VAL A 36 9.68 27.21 8.77
C VAL A 36 9.07 26.23 7.76
N LEU A 37 8.46 26.75 6.69
CA LEU A 37 7.85 25.93 5.65
C LEU A 37 8.89 25.01 4.97
N ALA A 38 10.08 25.55 4.67
CA ALA A 38 11.19 24.76 4.12
C ALA A 38 11.68 23.67 5.09
N GLY A 39 11.56 23.89 6.41
CA GLY A 39 11.85 22.87 7.41
C GLY A 39 10.79 21.76 7.44
N ILE A 40 9.51 22.12 7.34
CA ILE A 40 8.39 21.17 7.30
C ILE A 40 8.43 20.35 6.02
N GLU A 41 8.73 20.96 4.87
CA GLU A 41 8.83 20.26 3.58
C GLU A 41 9.90 19.15 3.64
N LYS A 42 11.09 19.46 4.15
CA LYS A 42 12.16 18.46 4.34
C LYS A 42 11.76 17.35 5.30
N ALA A 43 11.08 17.68 6.40
CA ALA A 43 10.59 16.67 7.34
C ALA A 43 9.53 15.76 6.67
N THR A 44 8.66 16.35 5.86
CA THR A 44 7.61 15.63 5.12
C THR A 44 8.20 14.74 4.04
N GLU A 45 9.22 15.20 3.32
CA GLU A 45 9.95 14.39 2.32
C GLU A 45 10.56 13.15 2.97
N LEU A 46 11.27 13.30 4.09
CA LEU A 46 11.86 12.17 4.83
C LEU A 46 10.80 11.18 5.35
N VAL A 47 9.65 11.68 5.80
CA VAL A 47 8.54 10.82 6.23
C VAL A 47 7.94 10.09 5.03
N ASN A 48 7.73 10.77 3.90
CA ASN A 48 7.19 10.17 2.69
C ASN A 48 8.10 9.09 2.12
N GLU A 49 9.42 9.29 2.13
CA GLU A 49 10.38 8.27 1.73
C GLU A 49 10.29 7.02 2.61
N GLN A 50 10.19 7.19 3.94
CA GLN A 50 10.00 6.07 4.85
C GLN A 50 8.66 5.37 4.63
N LEU A 51 7.58 6.14 4.46
CA LEU A 51 6.25 5.61 4.18
C LEU A 51 6.21 4.85 2.86
N ALA A 52 6.91 5.29 1.82
CA ALA A 52 6.93 4.61 0.53
C ALA A 52 7.49 3.18 0.64
N THR A 53 8.51 2.97 1.47
CA THR A 53 9.06 1.62 1.70
C THR A 53 8.10 0.72 2.47
N ILE A 54 7.39 1.28 3.45
CA ILE A 54 6.41 0.56 4.27
C ILE A 54 5.17 0.22 3.43
N ASP A 55 4.70 1.16 2.60
CA ASP A 55 3.53 0.99 1.75
C ASP A 55 3.75 -0.10 0.71
N ALA A 56 4.94 -0.16 0.09
CA ALA A 56 5.29 -1.24 -0.84
C ALA A 56 5.24 -2.62 -0.15
N ALA A 57 5.78 -2.73 1.07
CA ALA A 57 5.74 -3.98 1.83
C ALA A 57 4.30 -4.33 2.28
N ALA A 58 3.51 -3.34 2.67
CA ALA A 58 2.11 -3.51 3.06
C ALA A 58 1.26 -3.99 1.88
N GLN A 59 1.41 -3.38 0.70
CA GLN A 59 0.70 -3.78 -0.52
C GLN A 59 1.03 -5.23 -0.92
N ALA A 60 2.30 -5.62 -0.85
CA ALA A 60 2.70 -7.01 -1.14
C ALA A 60 2.04 -8.00 -0.16
N TYR A 61 2.08 -7.68 1.14
CA TYR A 61 1.44 -8.50 2.17
C TYR A 61 -0.07 -8.61 1.99
N GLU A 62 -0.75 -7.51 1.66
CA GLU A 62 -2.20 -7.52 1.42
C GLU A 62 -2.57 -8.35 0.19
N GLN A 63 -1.79 -8.27 -0.89
CA GLN A 63 -2.00 -9.12 -2.07
C GLN A 63 -1.82 -10.61 -1.75
N GLU A 64 -0.74 -10.98 -1.06
CA GLU A 64 -0.52 -12.37 -0.65
C GLU A 64 -1.64 -12.89 0.25
N ARG A 65 -2.15 -12.05 1.14
CA ARG A 65 -3.26 -12.40 2.03
C ARG A 65 -4.56 -12.64 1.27
N GLU A 66 -4.87 -11.81 0.28
CA GLU A 66 -6.06 -12.01 -0.56
C GLU A 66 -5.94 -13.25 -1.44
N ASP A 67 -4.78 -13.49 -2.04
CA ASP A 67 -4.51 -14.71 -2.81
C ASP A 67 -4.67 -15.98 -1.94
N ALA A 68 -4.16 -15.94 -0.71
CA ALA A 68 -4.31 -17.04 0.24
C ALA A 68 -5.78 -17.29 0.62
N ARG A 69 -6.58 -16.22 0.78
CA ARG A 69 -8.03 -16.32 1.05
C ARG A 69 -8.77 -16.95 -0.11
N VAL A 70 -8.51 -16.51 -1.34
CA VAL A 70 -9.12 -17.06 -2.55
C VAL A 70 -8.79 -18.55 -2.69
N GLN A 71 -7.51 -18.92 -2.52
CA GLN A 71 -7.11 -20.34 -2.61
C GLN A 71 -7.73 -21.20 -1.51
N THR A 72 -7.88 -20.69 -0.30
CA THR A 72 -8.53 -21.41 0.80
C THR A 72 -9.99 -21.70 0.47
N ASN A 73 -10.74 -20.70 -0.02
CA ASN A 73 -12.14 -20.86 -0.41
C ASN A 73 -12.32 -21.89 -1.55
N VAL A 74 -11.45 -21.84 -2.56
CA VAL A 74 -11.48 -22.80 -3.67
C VAL A 74 -11.23 -24.22 -3.15
N ARG A 75 -10.20 -24.42 -2.31
CA ARG A 75 -9.86 -25.72 -1.72
C ARG A 75 -10.99 -26.28 -0.87
N GLU A 76 -11.59 -25.45 -0.02
CA GLU A 76 -12.74 -25.86 0.82
C GLU A 76 -13.94 -26.26 -0.05
N SER A 77 -14.25 -25.47 -1.08
CA SER A 77 -15.32 -25.81 -2.03
C SER A 77 -15.06 -27.13 -2.74
N THR A 78 -13.84 -27.38 -3.21
CA THR A 78 -13.47 -28.63 -3.86
C THR A 78 -13.61 -29.82 -2.92
N ILE A 79 -13.14 -29.71 -1.67
CA ILE A 79 -13.28 -30.77 -0.67
C ILE A 79 -14.76 -31.05 -0.41
N ARG A 80 -15.59 -30.01 -0.30
CA ARG A 80 -17.04 -30.15 -0.11
C ARG A 80 -17.72 -30.83 -1.29
N GLU A 81 -17.29 -30.55 -2.52
CA GLU A 81 -17.81 -31.19 -3.73
C GLU A 81 -17.43 -32.69 -3.76
N ILE A 82 -16.17 -33.03 -3.44
CA ILE A 82 -15.70 -34.43 -3.39
C ILE A 82 -16.52 -35.27 -2.40
N TYR A 83 -16.83 -34.69 -1.24
CA TYR A 83 -17.61 -35.37 -0.20
C TYR A 83 -19.13 -35.21 -0.36
N ARG A 84 -19.64 -34.47 -1.37
CA ARG A 84 -21.08 -34.20 -1.52
C ARG A 84 -21.90 -35.48 -1.64
N ASP A 85 -21.44 -36.40 -2.49
CA ASP A 85 -22.20 -37.60 -2.86
C ASP A 85 -21.56 -38.89 -2.32
N ARG A 86 -20.60 -38.78 -1.39
CA ARG A 86 -19.92 -39.94 -0.78
C ARG A 86 -20.23 -40.06 0.72
N PRO A 87 -20.60 -41.27 1.21
CA PRO A 87 -20.70 -41.50 2.64
C PRO A 87 -19.32 -41.40 3.28
N VAL A 88 -19.22 -40.62 4.36
CA VAL A 88 -17.99 -40.51 5.16
C VAL A 88 -17.72 -41.85 5.83
N PRO A 89 -16.55 -42.48 5.61
CA PRO A 89 -16.26 -43.79 6.19
C PRO A 89 -16.04 -43.66 7.72
N ALA A 90 -16.46 -44.69 8.47
CA ALA A 90 -16.52 -44.66 9.94
C ALA A 90 -15.14 -44.58 10.63
N ASP A 91 -14.08 -44.87 9.89
CA ASP A 91 -12.68 -44.73 10.30
C ASP A 91 -12.14 -43.30 10.12
N CYS A 92 -12.95 -42.37 9.59
CA CYS A 92 -12.56 -41.00 9.26
C CYS A 92 -11.28 -40.91 8.39
N ALA A 93 -10.98 -41.96 7.63
CA ALA A 93 -9.81 -41.97 6.76
C ALA A 93 -10.01 -40.98 5.60
N VAL A 94 -9.05 -40.07 5.43
CA VAL A 94 -9.05 -39.12 4.31
C VAL A 94 -8.86 -39.88 2.99
N GLY A 95 -9.81 -39.73 2.07
CA GLY A 95 -9.73 -40.29 0.71
C GLY A 95 -8.51 -39.81 -0.07
N ASP A 96 -8.01 -40.65 -0.98
CA ASP A 96 -6.77 -40.38 -1.73
C ASP A 96 -6.83 -39.12 -2.61
N ASP A 97 -8.02 -38.76 -3.10
CA ASP A 97 -8.29 -37.51 -3.81
C ASP A 97 -8.09 -36.27 -2.93
N VAL A 98 -8.64 -36.30 -1.72
CA VAL A 98 -8.48 -35.21 -0.73
C VAL A 98 -7.04 -35.14 -0.23
N ARG A 99 -6.37 -36.28 -0.05
CA ARG A 99 -4.92 -36.32 0.22
C ARG A 99 -4.11 -35.68 -0.90
N GLY A 100 -4.48 -35.88 -2.16
CA GLY A 100 -3.86 -35.20 -3.30
C GLY A 100 -3.91 -33.69 -3.18
N VAL A 101 -5.10 -33.15 -2.87
CA VAL A 101 -5.31 -31.70 -2.65
C VAL A 101 -4.50 -31.18 -1.45
N LEU A 102 -4.47 -31.91 -0.34
CA LEU A 102 -3.66 -31.53 0.83
C LEU A 102 -2.16 -31.54 0.53
N ASN A 103 -1.65 -32.55 -0.16
CA ASN A 103 -0.24 -32.64 -0.50
C ASN A 103 0.21 -31.55 -1.49
N ASP A 104 -0.65 -31.21 -2.45
CA ASP A 104 -0.42 -30.07 -3.35
C ASP A 104 -0.46 -28.72 -2.60
N ALA A 105 -1.37 -28.59 -1.63
CA ALA A 105 -1.42 -27.44 -0.73
C ALA A 105 -0.12 -27.27 0.08
N VAL A 106 0.41 -28.36 0.64
CA VAL A 106 1.69 -28.35 1.38
C VAL A 106 2.86 -28.00 0.46
N ARG A 107 2.90 -28.60 -0.74
CA ARG A 107 3.96 -28.33 -1.73
C ARG A 107 3.97 -26.86 -2.16
N SER A 108 2.79 -26.31 -2.49
CA SER A 108 2.66 -24.91 -2.89
C SER A 108 2.99 -23.93 -1.76
N ALA A 109 2.64 -24.24 -0.52
CA ALA A 109 3.03 -23.43 0.65
C ALA A 109 4.56 -23.44 0.86
N ASN A 110 5.19 -24.61 0.75
CA ASN A 110 6.64 -24.73 0.89
C ASN A 110 7.40 -24.02 -0.23
N ALA A 111 6.92 -24.10 -1.48
CA ALA A 111 7.51 -23.39 -2.62
C ALA A 111 7.45 -21.86 -2.41
N ARG A 112 6.31 -21.33 -1.96
CA ARG A 112 6.18 -19.91 -1.59
C ARG A 112 7.12 -19.50 -0.46
N ALA A 113 7.22 -20.31 0.60
CA ALA A 113 8.14 -20.05 1.71
C ALA A 113 9.63 -20.07 1.29
N ALA A 114 9.96 -20.85 0.25
CA ALA A 114 11.30 -20.90 -0.34
C ALA A 114 11.57 -19.80 -1.38
N GLY A 115 10.60 -18.92 -1.66
CA GLY A 115 10.71 -17.87 -2.67
C GLY A 115 10.64 -18.37 -4.12
N GLU A 116 10.17 -19.59 -4.34
CA GLU A 116 9.97 -20.14 -5.67
C GLU A 116 8.68 -19.56 -6.28
N PRO A 117 8.70 -19.17 -7.57
CA PRO A 117 7.49 -18.70 -8.24
C PRO A 117 6.44 -19.81 -8.17
N ALA A 118 5.22 -19.46 -7.77
CA ALA A 118 4.12 -20.40 -7.71
C ALA A 118 4.04 -21.12 -9.07
N PRO A 119 4.02 -22.47 -9.10
CA PRO A 119 3.84 -23.17 -10.36
C PRO A 119 2.54 -22.64 -10.95
N GLY A 120 2.67 -21.89 -12.05
CA GLY A 120 1.53 -21.40 -12.80
C GLY A 120 0.66 -22.61 -13.05
N VAL A 121 -0.60 -22.54 -12.62
CA VAL A 121 -1.63 -23.54 -12.86
C VAL A 121 -1.38 -24.09 -14.24
N SER A 122 -0.78 -25.28 -14.28
CA SER A 122 -0.49 -25.93 -15.55
C SER A 122 -1.86 -26.29 -16.07
N ALA A 123 -2.37 -25.44 -16.95
CA ALA A 123 -3.38 -25.84 -17.90
C ALA A 123 -2.75 -27.00 -18.67
N THR A 124 -2.92 -28.22 -18.17
CA THR A 124 -2.76 -29.42 -18.99
C THR A 124 -3.85 -29.34 -20.06
N ALA A 125 -3.43 -28.73 -21.16
CA ALA A 125 -3.96 -28.94 -22.49
C ALA A 125 -4.06 -30.43 -22.80
N GLY A 126 -5.17 -30.81 -23.42
CA GLY A 126 -5.15 -31.68 -24.60
C GLY A 126 -5.01 -33.19 -24.39
N GLY A 127 -6.16 -33.86 -24.36
CA GLY A 127 -6.49 -34.96 -25.27
C GLY A 127 -5.62 -36.23 -25.27
N ALA A 128 -6.15 -37.31 -24.71
CA ALA A 128 -5.93 -38.68 -25.19
C ALA A 128 -7.11 -39.56 -24.77
N GLY A 129 -7.90 -40.02 -25.75
CA GLY A 129 -9.07 -40.86 -25.52
C GLY A 129 -9.80 -41.20 -26.81
N SER A 130 -9.07 -41.76 -27.78
CA SER A 130 -9.64 -42.48 -28.92
C SER A 130 -10.56 -43.60 -28.43
N ALA A 131 -11.86 -43.49 -28.70
CA ALA A 131 -12.81 -44.60 -28.59
C ALA A 131 -13.29 -44.95 -29.99
N ASP A 132 -12.50 -45.81 -30.64
CA ASP A 132 -12.90 -46.69 -31.72
C ASP A 132 -14.08 -47.56 -31.25
N ARG A 133 -15.10 -47.73 -32.10
CA ARG A 133 -16.32 -48.47 -31.78
C ARG A 133 -16.65 -49.38 -32.97
N PRO A 134 -16.71 -50.72 -32.82
CA PRO A 134 -17.43 -51.57 -33.76
C PRO A 134 -18.95 -51.38 -33.63
#